data_AF-A0A1B6GHR7-F1
#
_entry.id   AF-A0A1B6GHR7-F1
#
_cell.length_a   1.000
_cell.length_b   1.000
_cell.length_c   1.000
_cell.angle_alpha   90.00
_cell.angle_beta   90.00
_cell.angle_gamma   90.00
#
_symmetry.space_group_name_H-M   'P 1'
#
loop_
_entity.id
_entity.type
_entity.pdbx_description
1 polymer ?
#
loop_
_entity_poly.entity_id
_entity_poly.type
_entity_poly.pdbx_seq_one_letter_code
_entity_poly.pdbx_strand_id
1 'polypeptide(L)'
;ASTSSSAGASTETQSMQIDGTAHEDILGSDMASTLVVGATSDPIRFDPKTVLELNKSFSHKRTKFRITVAVQKETPQEIEHTVASVEDDRKLFIQAAIVRVMKARKIMKHNTLIQEIIEQSHGVFTPNVHMIKKC
;
A
#
# COMPACT_ATOMS: atom_id res chain seq x y z
N ALA A 1 -36.01 30.34 44.56
CA ALA A 1 -34.78 30.65 43.83
C ALA A 1 -33.93 29.39 43.81
N SER A 2 -34.09 28.47 42.84
CA SER A 2 -33.50 28.48 41.50
C SER A 2 -31.96 28.56 41.49
N THR A 3 -31.36 27.43 41.08
CA THR A 3 -30.17 27.27 40.21
C THR A 3 -28.80 27.72 40.72
N SER A 4 -27.67 27.04 40.50
CA SER A 4 -27.33 25.69 39.99
C SER A 4 -25.80 25.67 39.97
N SER A 5 -25.17 24.68 40.59
CA SER A 5 -23.73 24.48 40.53
C SER A 5 -23.27 24.16 39.10
N SER A 6 -22.38 24.97 38.54
CA SER A 6 -21.75 24.73 37.24
C SER A 6 -20.59 23.73 37.42
N ALA A 7 -20.85 22.46 37.08
CA ALA A 7 -19.81 21.47 36.89
C ALA A 7 -19.14 21.71 35.53
N GLY A 8 -17.91 22.24 35.54
CA GLY A 8 -17.07 22.32 34.36
C GLY A 8 -16.61 20.91 33.98
N ALA A 9 -17.17 20.37 32.89
CA ALA A 9 -16.66 19.16 32.29
C ALA A 9 -15.40 19.52 31.48
N SER A 10 -14.24 19.17 32.04
CA SER A 10 -12.97 19.16 31.32
C SER A 10 -13.07 18.16 30.17
N THR A 11 -13.30 18.62 28.96
CA THR A 11 -13.18 17.79 27.76
C THR A 11 -11.69 17.58 27.50
N GLU A 12 -11.17 16.40 27.82
CA GLU A 12 -9.83 15.97 27.45
C GLU A 12 -9.73 15.88 25.91
N THR A 13 -9.03 16.85 25.31
CA THR A 13 -8.61 16.77 23.91
C THR A 13 -7.44 15.78 23.84
N GLN A 14 -7.73 14.50 23.66
CA GLN A 14 -6.70 13.51 23.35
C GLN A 14 -6.24 13.71 21.90
N SER A 15 -5.10 14.38 21.72
CA SER A 15 -4.45 14.52 20.42
C SER A 15 -3.88 13.16 19.99
N MET A 16 -4.45 12.58 18.92
CA MET A 16 -3.84 11.42 18.25
C MET A 16 -2.87 11.97 17.19
N GLN A 17 -1.56 11.91 17.45
CA GLN A 17 -0.56 12.18 16.42
C GLN A 17 -0.63 11.06 15.37
N ILE A 18 -1.04 11.39 14.15
CA ILE A 18 -0.93 10.51 12.99
C ILE A 18 0.18 11.10 12.11
N ASP A 19 1.09 10.26 11.61
CA ASP A 19 2.21 10.70 10.78
C ASP A 19 1.73 11.34 9.46
N GLY A 20 2.42 12.40 9.04
CA GLY A 20 2.03 13.36 8.00
C GLY A 20 1.60 12.80 6.64
N THR A 21 2.04 11.59 6.27
CA THR A 21 1.72 10.90 5.02
C THR A 21 0.34 10.23 5.01
N ALA A 22 -0.23 9.94 6.18
CA ALA A 22 -1.52 9.25 6.28
C ALA A 22 -2.74 10.20 6.23
N HIS A 23 -2.53 11.51 6.27
CA HIS A 23 -3.61 12.49 6.36
C HIS A 23 -4.48 12.57 5.09
N GLU A 24 -3.89 12.43 3.90
CA GLU A 24 -4.61 12.54 2.63
C GLU A 24 -5.38 11.27 2.26
N ASP A 25 -4.84 10.09 2.61
CA ASP A 25 -5.42 8.81 2.22
C ASP A 25 -6.59 8.36 3.12
N ILE A 26 -6.61 8.78 4.39
CA ILE A 26 -7.65 8.37 5.36
C ILE A 26 -9.00 9.05 5.06
N LEU A 27 -8.97 10.28 4.54
CA LEU A 27 -10.17 11.04 4.15
C LEU A 27 -10.55 10.77 2.70
N GLY A 28 -10.90 9.52 2.39
CA GLY A 28 -11.49 9.16 1.12
C GLY A 28 -12.71 10.05 0.77
N SER A 29 -12.78 10.45 -0.49
CA SER A 29 -13.68 11.45 -1.12
C SER A 29 -15.18 11.37 -0.77
N ASP A 30 -15.68 10.26 -0.22
CA ASP A 30 -17.12 10.07 0.07
C ASP A 30 -17.45 10.18 1.58
N MET A 31 -16.44 9.95 2.45
CA MET A 31 -16.65 9.90 3.90
C MET A 31 -16.19 11.18 4.61
N ALA A 32 -15.33 11.98 3.97
CA ALA A 32 -14.89 13.28 4.48
C ALA A 32 -16.08 14.20 4.75
N SER A 33 -16.96 14.40 3.77
CA SER A 33 -18.13 15.31 3.89
C SER A 33 -19.16 14.84 4.92
N THR A 34 -19.16 13.55 5.27
CA THR A 34 -20.15 12.95 6.16
C THR A 34 -19.79 13.14 7.64
N LEU A 35 -18.50 13.08 7.98
CA LEU A 35 -18.01 13.15 9.36
C LEU A 35 -17.17 14.40 9.66
N VAL A 36 -16.64 15.08 8.63
CA VAL A 36 -15.72 16.21 8.77
C VAL A 36 -16.18 17.37 7.90
N VAL A 37 -16.26 18.57 8.49
CA VAL A 37 -16.50 19.82 7.75
C VAL A 37 -15.16 20.52 7.58
N GLY A 38 -14.68 20.62 6.35
CA GLY A 38 -13.54 21.45 5.96
C GLY A 38 -14.03 22.65 5.14
N ALA A 39 -13.42 23.81 5.33
CA ALA A 39 -13.80 25.06 4.67
C ALA A 39 -13.33 25.18 3.20
N THR A 40 -12.97 24.07 2.55
CA THR A 40 -12.43 24.07 1.18
C THR A 40 -13.42 23.51 0.18
N SER A 41 -13.56 24.18 -0.95
CA SER A 41 -14.44 23.80 -2.07
C SER A 41 -14.06 22.47 -2.73
N ASP A 42 -12.85 21.99 -2.48
CA ASP A 42 -12.27 20.82 -3.13
C ASP A 42 -12.07 19.69 -2.10
N PRO A 43 -12.77 18.55 -2.22
CA PRO A 43 -12.74 17.46 -1.24
C PRO A 43 -11.46 16.61 -1.28
N ILE A 44 -10.45 16.99 -2.07
CA ILE A 44 -9.30 16.14 -2.43
C ILE A 44 -7.97 16.72 -1.94
N ARG A 45 -7.91 18.00 -1.55
CA ARG A 45 -6.63 18.64 -1.20
C ARG A 45 -6.73 19.35 0.15
N PHE A 46 -6.01 18.82 1.15
CA PHE A 46 -5.89 19.44 2.46
C PHE A 46 -4.57 20.20 2.54
N ASP A 47 -4.65 21.51 2.76
CA ASP A 47 -3.45 22.28 3.11
C ASP A 47 -3.08 22.03 4.58
N PRO A 48 -1.79 22.11 4.96
CA PRO A 48 -1.33 21.87 6.33
C PRO A 48 -1.86 22.88 7.37
N LYS A 49 -2.60 23.90 6.93
CA LYS A 49 -3.27 24.90 7.77
C LYS A 49 -4.79 24.72 7.83
N THR A 50 -5.34 23.69 7.16
CA THR A 50 -6.78 23.44 7.15
C THR A 50 -7.23 22.90 8.50
N VAL A 51 -8.13 23.64 9.15
CA VAL A 51 -8.78 23.18 10.39
C VAL A 51 -9.95 22.28 10.01
N LEU A 52 -9.94 21.06 10.57
CA LEU A 52 -11.00 20.08 10.39
C LEU A 52 -11.90 20.08 11.62
N GLU A 53 -13.20 20.21 11.42
CA GLU A 53 -14.19 20.11 12.50
C GLU A 53 -15.09 18.88 12.32
N LEU A 54 -15.52 18.30 13.44
CA LEU A 54 -16.48 17.18 13.44
C LEU A 54 -17.86 17.65 12.94
N ASN A 55 -18.42 16.94 11.97
CA ASN A 55 -19.78 17.18 11.50
C ASN A 55 -20.82 16.75 12.55
N LYS A 56 -21.34 17.73 13.31
CA LYS A 56 -22.36 17.52 14.35
C LYS A 56 -23.78 17.38 13.79
N SER A 57 -24.01 17.71 12.52
CA SER A 57 -25.32 17.58 11.85
C SER A 57 -25.45 16.28 11.05
N PHE A 58 -24.53 15.33 11.26
CA PHE A 58 -24.57 14.03 10.60
C PHE A 58 -25.86 13.26 10.93
N SER A 59 -26.55 12.80 9.88
CA SER A 59 -27.77 12.00 9.98
C SER A 59 -27.70 10.81 9.02
N HIS A 60 -27.90 9.60 9.55
CA HIS A 60 -27.89 8.37 8.77
C HIS A 60 -29.01 7.42 9.22
N LYS A 61 -29.61 6.70 8.28
CA LYS A 61 -30.77 5.81 8.53
C LYS A 61 -30.42 4.59 9.39
N ARG A 62 -29.14 4.24 9.51
CA ARG A 62 -28.65 3.09 10.29
C ARG A 62 -27.75 3.57 11.42
N THR A 63 -27.94 3.05 12.62
CA THR A 63 -27.08 3.35 13.79
C THR A 63 -25.69 2.72 13.68
N LYS A 64 -25.53 1.66 12.87
CA LYS A 64 -24.25 1.00 12.59
C LYS A 64 -23.96 1.06 11.09
N PHE A 65 -22.83 1.65 10.73
CA PHE A 65 -22.31 1.68 9.37
C PHE A 65 -20.80 1.39 9.40
N ARG A 66 -20.29 0.80 8.32
CA ARG A 66 -18.86 0.48 8.22
C ARG A 66 -18.14 1.69 7.66
N ILE A 67 -17.19 2.22 8.43
CA ILE A 67 -16.24 3.20 7.95
C ILE A 67 -15.09 2.38 7.35
N THR A 68 -15.13 2.17 6.04
CA THR A 68 -13.99 1.57 5.34
C THR A 68 -12.99 2.69 5.15
N VAL A 69 -11.97 2.73 6.00
CA VAL A 69 -10.77 3.54 5.74
C VAL A 69 -10.27 3.12 4.37
N ALA A 70 -10.00 4.08 3.49
CA ALA A 70 -9.55 3.78 2.14
C ALA A 70 -8.43 2.74 2.22
N VAL A 71 -8.61 1.63 1.49
CA VAL A 71 -7.61 0.59 1.36
C VAL A 71 -6.31 1.29 1.01
N GLN A 72 -5.27 1.11 1.83
CA GLN A 72 -3.92 1.60 1.52
C GLN A 72 -3.66 1.26 0.05
N LYS A 73 -3.67 2.26 -0.82
CA LYS A 73 -3.05 2.09 -2.12
C LYS A 73 -1.59 1.88 -1.80
N GLU A 74 -1.04 0.73 -2.19
CA GLU A 74 0.41 0.53 -2.09
C GLU A 74 1.06 1.77 -2.68
N THR A 75 1.90 2.40 -1.86
CA THR A 75 2.62 3.59 -2.30
C THR A 75 3.47 3.21 -3.50
N PRO A 76 3.70 4.11 -4.46
CA PRO A 76 4.56 3.81 -5.61
C PRO A 76 5.95 3.29 -5.19
N GLN A 77 6.44 3.71 -4.02
CA GLN A 77 7.68 3.23 -3.42
C GLN A 77 7.60 1.76 -2.95
N GLU A 78 6.50 1.33 -2.34
CA GLU A 78 6.29 -0.07 -1.93
C GLU A 78 6.15 -1.00 -3.13
N ILE A 79 5.48 -0.53 -4.20
CA ILE A 79 5.38 -1.27 -5.46
C ILE A 79 6.77 -1.47 -6.07
N GLU A 80 7.58 -0.41 -6.15
CA GLU A 80 8.94 -0.49 -6.69
C GLU A 80 9.81 -1.47 -5.89
N HIS A 81 9.75 -1.41 -4.56
CA HIS A 81 10.48 -2.32 -3.68
C HIS A 81 10.04 -3.78 -3.90
N THR A 82 8.74 -4.02 -4.04
CA THR A 82 8.19 -5.36 -4.28
C THR A 82 8.63 -5.90 -5.64
N VAL A 83 8.60 -5.08 -6.69
CA VAL A 83 9.08 -5.46 -8.02
C VAL A 83 10.58 -5.78 -8.00
N ALA A 84 11.38 -4.98 -7.29
CA ALA A 84 12.82 -5.23 -7.14
C ALA A 84 13.10 -6.57 -6.43
N SER A 85 12.39 -6.86 -5.34
CA SER A 85 12.52 -8.12 -4.62
C SER A 85 12.18 -9.32 -5.51
N VAL A 86 11.11 -9.23 -6.29
CA VAL A 86 10.70 -10.30 -7.23
C VAL A 86 11.77 -10.53 -8.30
N GLU A 87 12.40 -9.46 -8.80
CA GLU A 87 13.44 -9.57 -9.81
C GLU A 87 14.72 -10.22 -9.26
N ASP A 88 15.06 -9.98 -8.00
CA ASP A 88 16.18 -10.66 -7.34
C ASP A 88 15.89 -12.16 -7.12
N ASP A 89 14.67 -12.52 -6.74
CA ASP A 89 14.26 -13.93 -6.64
C ASP A 89 14.36 -14.65 -7.99
N ARG A 90 14.00 -13.99 -9.09
CA ARG A 90 14.16 -14.55 -10.45
C ARG A 90 15.62 -14.82 -10.79
N LYS A 91 16.54 -13.92 -10.43
CA LYS A 91 17.99 -14.12 -10.63
C LYS A 91 18.49 -15.33 -9.84
N LEU A 92 18.11 -15.44 -8.57
CA LEU A 92 18.49 -16.56 -7.72
C LEU A 92 17.95 -17.89 -8.25
N PHE A 93 16.70 -17.90 -8.71
CA PHE A 93 16.09 -19.07 -9.35
C PHE A 93 16.87 -19.52 -10.59
N ILE A 94 17.24 -18.58 -11.47
CA ILE A 94 18.01 -18.88 -12.69
C ILE A 94 19.38 -19.47 -12.35
N GLN A 95 20.11 -18.87 -11.39
CA GLN A 95 21.41 -19.40 -10.97
C GLN A 95 21.29 -20.82 -10.43
N ALA A 96 20.28 -21.09 -9.60
CA ALA A 96 20.02 -22.43 -9.08
C ALA A 96 19.66 -23.43 -10.21
N ALA A 97 18.87 -23.01 -11.20
CA ALA A 97 18.52 -23.82 -12.36
C ALA A 97 19.75 -24.15 -13.22
N ILE A 98 20.62 -23.16 -13.48
CA ILE A 98 21.90 -23.35 -14.20
C ILE A 98 22.73 -24.42 -13.48
N VAL A 99 22.97 -24.25 -12.18
CA VAL A 99 23.78 -25.18 -11.38
C VAL A 99 23.15 -26.58 -11.38
N ARG A 100 21.82 -26.69 -11.26
CA ARG A 100 21.11 -27.98 -11.30
C ARG A 100 21.34 -28.70 -12.64
N VAL A 101 21.14 -28.02 -13.77
CA VAL A 101 21.32 -28.60 -15.11
C VAL A 101 22.78 -28.98 -15.35
N MET A 102 23.70 -28.06 -15.05
CA MET A 102 25.13 -28.28 -15.27
C MET A 102 25.68 -29.39 -14.39
N LYS A 103 25.25 -29.51 -13.13
CA LYS A 103 25.67 -30.59 -12.23
C LYS A 103 25.22 -31.96 -12.71
N ALA A 104 24.02 -32.06 -13.30
CA ALA A 104 23.50 -33.33 -13.82
C ALA A 104 24.22 -33.79 -15.09
N ARG A 105 24.49 -32.87 -16.03
CA ARG A 105 25.00 -33.23 -17.37
C ARG A 105 26.50 -32.98 -17.57
N LYS A 106 27.16 -32.29 -16.65
CA LYS A 106 28.60 -31.97 -16.59
C LYS A 106 29.15 -31.10 -17.73
N ILE A 107 28.75 -31.37 -18.98
CA ILE A 107 29.16 -30.64 -20.19
C ILE A 107 27.93 -30.44 -21.08
N MET A 108 27.68 -29.21 -21.52
CA MET A 108 26.55 -28.85 -22.38
C MET A 108 26.89 -27.63 -23.24
N LYS A 109 26.33 -27.56 -24.46
CA LYS A 109 26.45 -26.38 -25.33
C LYS A 109 25.60 -25.23 -24.78
N HIS A 110 26.12 -24.01 -24.85
CA HIS A 110 25.46 -22.81 -24.32
C HIS A 110 24.01 -22.63 -24.78
N ASN A 111 23.71 -22.77 -26.09
CA ASN A 111 22.34 -22.57 -26.59
C ASN A 111 21.37 -23.63 -26.06
N THR A 112 21.83 -24.87 -25.88
CA THR A 112 21.04 -25.96 -25.29
C THR A 112 20.80 -25.69 -23.80
N LEU A 113 21.80 -25.17 -23.08
CA LEU A 113 21.64 -24.79 -21.67
C LEU A 113 20.57 -23.70 -21.50
N ILE A 114 20.59 -22.68 -22.36
CA ILE A 114 19.56 -21.62 -22.33
C ILE A 114 18.17 -22.19 -22.56
N GLN A 115 17.99 -23.06 -23.55
CA GLN A 115 16.70 -23.68 -23.84
C GLN A 115 16.18 -24.50 -22.64
N GLU A 116 17.04 -25.30 -22.02
CA GLU A 116 16.68 -26.11 -20.85
C GLU A 116 16.28 -25.23 -19.64
N ILE A 117 16.97 -24.10 -19.44
CA ILE A 117 16.62 -23.15 -18.36
C ILE A 117 15.27 -22.49 -18.61
N ILE A 118 14.98 -22.11 -19.87
CA ILE A 118 13.68 -21.56 -20.27
C ILE A 118 12.58 -22.60 -20.03
N GLU A 119 12.84 -23.87 -20.33
CA GLU A 119 11.89 -24.95 -20.11
C GLU A 119 11.65 -25.22 -18.61
N GLN A 120 12.68 -25.14 -17.76
CA GLN A 120 12.52 -25.28 -16.30
C GLN A 120 11.83 -24.10 -15.62
N SER A 121 11.83 -22.92 -16.23
CA SER A 121 11.14 -21.72 -15.72
C SER A 121 9.69 -21.64 -16.19
N HIS A 122 9.31 -22.44 -17.19
CA HIS A 122 7.96 -22.50 -17.71
C HIS A 122 6.95 -22.83 -16.61
N GLY A 123 5.91 -21.99 -16.48
CA GLY A 123 4.89 -22.10 -15.44
C GLY A 123 5.12 -21.24 -14.20
N VAL A 124 6.35 -20.73 -13.98
CA VAL A 124 6.64 -19.74 -12.92
C VAL A 124 6.78 -18.35 -13.53
N PHE A 125 7.63 -18.21 -14.56
CA PHE A 125 7.80 -16.97 -15.32
C PHE A 125 8.52 -17.22 -16.66
N THR A 126 8.51 -16.24 -17.56
CA THR A 126 9.22 -16.33 -18.84
C THR A 126 10.49 -15.47 -18.80
N PRO A 127 11.69 -16.05 -18.58
CA PRO A 127 12.93 -15.29 -18.50
C PRO A 127 13.34 -14.73 -19.86
N ASN A 128 13.87 -13.50 -19.87
CA ASN A 128 14.55 -12.96 -21.05
C ASN A 128 15.95 -13.59 -21.18
N VAL A 129 16.37 -13.91 -22.41
CA VAL A 129 17.71 -14.44 -22.69
C VAL A 129 18.84 -13.55 -22.14
N HIS A 130 18.64 -12.23 -22.12
CA HIS A 130 19.62 -11.30 -21.53
C HIS A 130 19.78 -11.47 -20.02
N MET A 131 18.69 -11.82 -19.31
CA MET A 131 18.72 -12.08 -17.88
C MET A 131 19.51 -13.35 -17.56
N ILE A 132 19.26 -14.42 -18.32
CA ILE A 132 19.97 -15.70 -18.17
C ILE A 132 21.48 -15.53 -18.39
N LYS A 133 21.88 -14.67 -19.35
CA LYS A 133 23.29 -14.39 -19.66
C LYS A 133 24.00 -13.51 -18.62
N LYS A 134 23.26 -12.74 -17.83
CA LYS A 134 23.81 -11.85 -16.79
C LYS A 134 24.07 -12.57 -15.47
N CYS A 135 23.37 -13.66 -15.22
CA CYS A 135 23.53 -14.52 -14.06
C CYS A 135 24.82 -15.35 -14.15
#